data_AF-A0A7C7QS23-F1
#
_entry.id   AF-A0A7C7QS23-F1
#
_cell.length_a   1.000
_cell.length_b   1.000
_cell.length_c   1.000
_cell.angle_alpha   90.00
_cell.angle_beta   90.00
_cell.angle_gamma   90.00
#
_symmetry.space_group_name_H-M   'P 1'
#
loop_
_entity.id
_entity.type
_entity.pdbx_description
1 polymer ?
#
loop_
_entity_poly.entity_id
_entity_poly.type
_entity_poly.pdbx_seq_one_letter_code
_entity_poly.pdbx_strand_id
1 'polypeptide(L)'
;MDEWAASHERIVFRTGVSLLQAADANLLAELAGDPRTGKYLARPVAEDVSLLKKGHQEHLIAALVERGLFPAVSGAQPESADRSVIVHQDGTIHPIHAVPSLHLRGRLSRLAEEAGDGWWKLTPASIRRAGGSKNKVLRLLEELGKLHRGTFPGQLVEQIKAWGGYYGRAAAETLTLIEFRARATLEELMTRPDLQPYLTPFPAQDRALAVVLTGELPRVKEILARFGVPIKEGL
;
A
#
# COMPACT_ATOMS: atom_id res chain seq x y z
N MET A 1 8.21 13.15 -44.76
CA MET A 1 7.63 13.45 -43.43
C MET A 1 6.48 12.49 -43.13
N ASP A 2 6.43 11.35 -43.84
CA ASP A 2 5.22 10.51 -43.97
C ASP A 2 5.35 9.13 -43.29
N GLU A 3 6.54 8.81 -42.76
CA GLU A 3 6.82 7.50 -42.15
C GLU A 3 6.39 7.41 -40.66
N TRP A 4 6.22 8.57 -40.00
CA TRP A 4 5.77 8.64 -38.60
C TRP A 4 4.25 8.56 -38.44
N ALA A 5 3.48 8.81 -39.52
CA ALA A 5 2.02 8.79 -39.50
C ALA A 5 1.44 7.37 -39.56
N ALA A 6 2.18 6.38 -40.08
CA ALA A 6 1.70 5.01 -40.28
C ALA A 6 1.79 4.10 -39.03
N SER A 7 2.51 4.52 -37.97
CA SER A 7 2.72 3.71 -36.76
C SER A 7 1.65 3.91 -35.67
N HIS A 8 0.67 4.78 -35.90
CA HIS A 8 -0.34 5.17 -34.89
C HIS A 8 -1.66 4.38 -34.97
N GLU A 9 -1.85 3.51 -35.95
CA GLU A 9 -2.96 2.56 -36.00
C GLU A 9 -2.46 1.17 -35.62
N ARG A 10 -2.75 0.63 -34.41
CA ARG A 10 -2.93 -0.83 -34.20
C ARG A 10 -3.23 -1.35 -32.78
N ILE A 11 -3.64 -0.52 -31.81
CA ILE A 11 -4.19 -1.09 -30.57
C ILE A 11 -5.63 -1.54 -30.82
N VAL A 12 -5.80 -2.81 -31.21
CA VAL A 12 -7.11 -3.45 -31.41
C VAL A 12 -7.54 -4.11 -30.11
N PHE A 13 -8.53 -3.53 -29.43
CA PHE A 13 -9.16 -4.15 -28.26
C PHE A 13 -10.08 -5.28 -28.72
N ARG A 14 -9.83 -6.50 -28.24
CA ARG A 14 -10.68 -7.67 -28.49
C ARG A 14 -11.33 -8.10 -27.18
N THR A 15 -12.65 -8.25 -27.19
CA THR A 15 -13.42 -8.77 -26.07
C THR A 15 -13.74 -10.25 -26.30
N GLY A 16 -13.97 -11.00 -25.21
CA GLY A 16 -14.36 -12.41 -25.28
C GLY A 16 -13.27 -13.35 -25.82
N VAL A 17 -11.99 -13.02 -25.59
CA VAL A 17 -10.86 -13.88 -25.93
C VAL A 17 -10.40 -14.66 -24.71
N SER A 18 -10.04 -15.93 -24.91
CA SER A 18 -9.36 -16.74 -23.91
C SER A 18 -7.87 -16.82 -24.25
N LEU A 19 -7.02 -16.79 -23.23
CA LEU A 19 -5.57 -16.90 -23.34
C LEU A 19 -5.10 -18.19 -22.65
N LEU A 20 -4.12 -18.85 -23.26
CA LEU A 20 -3.31 -19.87 -22.61
C LEU A 20 -1.98 -19.22 -22.28
N GLN A 21 -1.57 -19.33 -21.02
CA GLN A 21 -0.21 -19.01 -20.61
C GLN A 21 0.46 -20.30 -20.11
N ALA A 22 1.60 -20.64 -20.71
CA ALA A 22 2.46 -21.74 -20.30
C ALA A 22 3.46 -21.27 -19.24
N ALA A 23 4.08 -22.21 -18.54
CA ALA A 23 5.13 -21.89 -17.56
C ALA A 23 6.38 -21.29 -18.22
N ASP A 24 6.66 -21.70 -19.46
CA ASP A 24 7.78 -21.21 -20.27
C ASP A 24 7.48 -21.37 -21.76
N ALA A 25 8.37 -20.83 -22.60
CA ALA A 25 8.25 -20.87 -24.05
C ALA A 25 8.35 -22.28 -24.64
N ASN A 26 9.11 -23.18 -24.00
CA ASN A 26 9.28 -24.55 -24.49
C ASN A 26 7.99 -25.35 -24.35
N LEU A 27 7.32 -25.22 -23.20
CA LEU A 27 6.02 -25.84 -22.98
C LEU A 27 4.97 -25.29 -23.95
N LEU A 28 4.96 -23.97 -24.22
CA LEU A 28 4.02 -23.44 -25.22
C LEU A 28 4.29 -24.02 -26.61
N ALA A 29 5.55 -24.12 -27.02
CA ALA A 29 5.94 -24.70 -28.32
C ALA A 29 5.54 -26.17 -28.42
N GLU A 30 5.72 -26.97 -27.35
CA GLU A 30 5.29 -28.37 -27.28
C GLU A 30 3.76 -28.48 -27.43
N LEU A 31 3.00 -27.66 -26.69
CA LEU A 31 1.53 -27.65 -26.77
C LEU A 31 1.02 -27.20 -28.14
N ALA A 32 1.73 -26.29 -28.82
CA ALA A 32 1.40 -25.83 -30.16
C ALA A 32 1.73 -26.87 -31.24
N GLY A 33 2.82 -27.63 -31.07
CA GLY A 33 3.24 -28.69 -31.99
C GLY A 33 2.43 -29.98 -31.88
N ASP A 34 1.82 -30.27 -30.73
CA ASP A 34 1.01 -31.47 -30.54
C ASP A 34 -0.37 -31.36 -31.24
N PRO A 35 -0.74 -32.28 -32.15
CA PRO A 35 -2.03 -32.29 -32.83
C PRO A 35 -3.26 -32.30 -31.91
N ARG A 36 -3.12 -32.81 -30.67
CA ARG A 36 -4.20 -32.89 -29.69
C ARG A 36 -4.55 -31.53 -29.08
N THR A 37 -3.55 -30.66 -28.89
CA THR A 37 -3.71 -29.35 -28.22
C THR A 37 -3.57 -28.17 -29.19
N GLY A 38 -2.62 -28.24 -30.13
CA GLY A 38 -2.29 -27.15 -31.06
C GLY A 38 -3.45 -26.74 -31.96
N LYS A 39 -4.35 -27.67 -32.31
CA LYS A 39 -5.57 -27.38 -33.07
C LYS A 39 -6.50 -26.37 -32.38
N TYR A 40 -6.42 -26.20 -31.07
CA TYR A 40 -7.23 -25.25 -30.29
C TYR A 40 -6.54 -23.90 -30.08
N LEU A 41 -5.24 -23.81 -30.37
CA LEU A 41 -4.46 -22.58 -30.26
C LEU A 41 -4.53 -21.80 -31.58
N ALA A 42 -4.58 -20.47 -31.47
CA ALA A 42 -4.63 -19.57 -32.62
C ALA A 42 -3.22 -19.04 -32.93
N ARG A 43 -2.85 -17.88 -32.37
CA ARG A 43 -1.52 -17.29 -32.56
C ARG A 43 -0.88 -16.96 -31.21
N PRO A 44 0.45 -17.11 -31.08
CA PRO A 44 1.17 -16.59 -29.94
C PRO A 44 1.04 -15.06 -29.87
N VAL A 45 0.97 -14.53 -28.66
CA VAL A 45 0.98 -13.09 -28.37
C VAL A 45 2.19 -12.70 -27.50
N ALA A 46 2.85 -13.68 -26.90
CA ALA A 46 4.16 -13.61 -26.27
C ALA A 46 4.86 -14.97 -26.40
N GLU A 47 6.09 -15.11 -25.90
CA GLU A 47 6.86 -16.36 -25.94
C GLU A 47 6.18 -17.50 -25.17
N ASP A 48 5.48 -17.18 -24.08
CA ASP A 48 4.78 -18.10 -23.18
C ASP A 48 3.24 -17.96 -23.23
N VAL A 49 2.69 -17.06 -24.06
CA VAL A 49 1.25 -16.79 -24.15
C VAL A 49 0.71 -16.98 -25.57
N SER A 50 -0.43 -17.68 -25.70
CA SER A 50 -1.15 -17.85 -26.96
C SER A 50 -2.65 -17.59 -26.82
N LEU A 51 -3.25 -17.06 -27.88
CA LEU A 51 -4.71 -16.92 -27.99
C LEU A 51 -5.34 -18.29 -28.25
N LEU A 52 -6.45 -18.58 -27.59
CA LEU A 52 -7.30 -19.72 -27.94
C LEU A 52 -8.22 -19.35 -29.10
N LYS A 53 -8.52 -20.35 -29.93
CA LYS A 53 -9.65 -20.25 -30.85
C LYS A 53 -10.97 -20.14 -30.08
N LYS A 54 -11.88 -19.30 -30.54
CA LYS A 54 -13.17 -19.02 -29.88
C LYS A 54 -13.95 -20.33 -29.67
N GLY A 55 -14.46 -20.56 -28.46
CA GLY A 55 -15.28 -21.74 -28.12
C GLY A 55 -14.49 -23.04 -27.87
N HIS A 56 -13.15 -23.02 -27.92
CA HIS A 56 -12.34 -24.23 -27.75
C HIS A 56 -11.71 -24.40 -26.37
N GLN A 57 -12.05 -23.56 -25.39
CA GLN A 57 -11.48 -23.60 -24.04
C GLN A 57 -11.70 -24.96 -23.36
N GLU A 58 -12.94 -25.46 -23.32
CA GLU A 58 -13.27 -26.73 -22.67
C GLU A 58 -12.54 -27.92 -23.33
N HIS A 59 -12.46 -27.91 -24.66
CA HIS A 59 -11.75 -28.93 -25.43
C HIS A 59 -10.24 -28.93 -25.16
N LEU A 60 -9.63 -27.75 -25.07
CA LEU A 60 -8.22 -27.63 -24.70
C LEU A 60 -7.98 -28.12 -23.27
N ILE A 61 -8.84 -27.76 -22.32
CA ILE A 61 -8.73 -28.22 -20.93
C ILE A 61 -8.80 -29.75 -20.88
N ALA A 62 -9.77 -30.37 -21.56
CA ALA A 62 -9.87 -31.83 -21.63
C ALA A 62 -8.60 -32.47 -22.21
N ALA A 63 -8.09 -31.95 -23.33
CA ALA A 63 -6.87 -32.46 -23.96
C ALA A 63 -5.62 -32.30 -23.08
N LEU A 64 -5.53 -31.23 -22.27
CA LEU A 64 -4.45 -31.06 -21.31
C LEU A 64 -4.57 -32.07 -20.16
N VAL A 65 -5.77 -32.27 -19.61
CA VAL A 65 -6.03 -33.21 -18.51
C VAL A 65 -5.74 -34.65 -18.92
N GLU A 66 -6.12 -35.06 -20.14
CA GLU A 66 -5.78 -36.36 -20.72
C GLU A 66 -4.26 -36.60 -20.81
N ARG A 67 -3.48 -35.52 -20.86
CA ARG A 67 -2.00 -35.56 -20.85
C ARG A 67 -1.41 -35.44 -19.43
N GLY A 68 -2.23 -35.39 -18.40
CA GLY A 68 -1.81 -35.18 -17.02
C GLY A 68 -1.42 -33.72 -16.70
N LEU A 69 -1.75 -32.78 -17.58
CA LEU A 69 -1.55 -31.34 -17.36
C LEU A 69 -2.86 -30.72 -16.84
N PHE A 70 -2.84 -30.18 -15.63
CA PHE A 70 -4.03 -29.61 -14.98
C PHE A 70 -3.97 -28.08 -15.00
N PRO A 71 -4.54 -27.40 -16.01
CA PRO A 71 -4.45 -25.94 -16.11
C PRO A 71 -5.25 -25.25 -15.02
N ALA A 72 -4.69 -24.17 -14.47
CA ALA A 72 -5.46 -23.25 -13.64
C ALA A 72 -6.34 -22.37 -14.55
N VAL A 73 -7.65 -22.32 -14.28
CA VAL A 73 -8.60 -21.51 -15.06
C VAL A 73 -8.99 -20.30 -14.23
N SER A 74 -8.64 -19.10 -14.71
CA SER A 74 -9.12 -17.83 -14.15
C SER A 74 -10.29 -17.30 -14.96
N GLY A 75 -11.29 -16.77 -14.27
CA GLY A 75 -12.41 -16.06 -14.88
C GLY A 75 -12.01 -14.67 -15.38
N ALA A 76 -12.96 -13.98 -16.02
CA ALA A 76 -12.78 -12.62 -16.52
C ALA A 76 -12.91 -11.54 -15.43
N GLN A 77 -13.26 -11.92 -14.21
CA GLN A 77 -13.52 -11.02 -13.10
C GLN A 77 -12.31 -10.99 -12.15
N PRO A 78 -11.93 -9.82 -11.59
CA PRO A 78 -10.76 -9.69 -10.70
C PRO A 78 -10.77 -10.59 -9.46
N GLU A 79 -11.96 -10.96 -8.98
CA GLU A 79 -12.20 -11.85 -7.85
C GLU A 79 -11.73 -13.28 -8.13
N SER A 80 -11.51 -13.65 -9.41
CA SER A 80 -10.91 -14.95 -9.75
C SER A 80 -9.47 -15.09 -9.25
N ALA A 81 -8.83 -14.00 -8.82
CA ALA A 81 -7.52 -13.98 -8.19
C ALA A 81 -7.57 -14.09 -6.65
N ASP A 82 -8.75 -14.17 -6.04
CA ASP A 82 -8.86 -14.36 -4.60
C ASP A 82 -8.26 -15.71 -4.18
N ARG A 83 -7.74 -15.78 -2.95
CA ARG A 83 -7.11 -16.98 -2.35
C ARG A 83 -6.05 -17.63 -3.25
N SER A 84 -5.37 -16.82 -4.06
CA SER A 84 -4.40 -17.26 -5.06
C SER A 84 -2.94 -17.04 -4.65
N VAL A 85 -2.70 -16.53 -3.44
CA VAL A 85 -1.35 -16.38 -2.88
C VAL A 85 -1.27 -16.84 -1.44
N ILE A 86 -0.06 -17.23 -1.03
CA ILE A 86 0.32 -17.38 0.38
C ILE A 86 1.18 -16.17 0.72
N VAL A 87 0.84 -15.49 1.81
CA VAL A 87 1.59 -14.34 2.32
C VAL A 87 2.28 -14.80 3.59
N HIS A 88 3.60 -14.76 3.58
CA HIS A 88 4.44 -15.20 4.68
C HIS A 88 4.69 -14.05 5.66
N GLN A 89 5.08 -14.39 6.89
CA GLN A 89 5.28 -13.42 7.96
C GLN A 89 6.37 -12.38 7.66
N ASP A 90 7.36 -12.73 6.83
CA ASP A 90 8.44 -11.86 6.37
C ASP A 90 8.01 -10.88 5.26
N GLY A 91 6.74 -10.94 4.85
CA GLY A 91 6.18 -10.12 3.77
C GLY A 91 6.41 -10.71 2.37
N THR A 92 6.98 -11.90 2.25
CA THR A 92 7.11 -12.61 0.97
C THR A 92 5.75 -13.17 0.54
N ILE A 93 5.41 -13.01 -0.73
CA ILE A 93 4.15 -13.44 -1.33
C ILE A 93 4.45 -14.46 -2.43
N HIS A 94 3.93 -15.68 -2.26
CA HIS A 94 4.04 -16.76 -3.24
C HIS A 94 2.69 -17.02 -3.90
N PRO A 95 2.59 -16.91 -5.24
CA PRO A 95 1.47 -17.48 -5.97
C PRO A 95 1.35 -18.98 -5.73
N ILE A 96 0.12 -19.48 -5.65
CA ILE A 96 -0.13 -20.93 -5.52
C ILE A 96 0.04 -21.68 -6.85
N HIS A 97 0.04 -20.94 -7.96
CA HIS A 97 0.19 -21.46 -9.32
C HIS A 97 1.50 -20.93 -9.88
N ALA A 98 2.23 -21.77 -10.62
CA ALA A 98 3.49 -21.40 -11.26
C ALA A 98 3.35 -20.16 -12.15
N VAL A 99 2.19 -20.03 -12.80
CA VAL A 99 1.83 -18.88 -13.63
C VAL A 99 0.69 -18.11 -12.95
N PRO A 100 0.95 -16.94 -12.36
CA PRO A 100 -0.10 -16.11 -11.78
C PRO A 100 -0.99 -15.52 -12.87
N SER A 101 -2.30 -15.46 -12.63
CA SER A 101 -3.23 -14.83 -13.57
C SER A 101 -2.95 -13.35 -13.76
N LEU A 102 -3.35 -12.78 -14.91
CA LEU A 102 -3.20 -11.34 -15.17
C LEU A 102 -3.89 -10.47 -14.12
N HIS A 103 -5.06 -10.91 -13.63
CA HIS A 103 -5.77 -10.23 -12.54
C HIS A 103 -4.95 -10.25 -11.24
N LEU A 104 -4.31 -11.38 -10.91
CA LEU A 104 -3.45 -11.46 -9.73
C LEU A 104 -2.25 -10.52 -9.86
N ARG A 105 -1.53 -10.55 -11.00
CA ARG A 105 -0.38 -9.66 -11.24
C ARG A 105 -0.79 -8.19 -11.15
N GLY A 106 -1.91 -7.80 -11.76
CA GLY A 106 -2.42 -6.43 -11.70
C GLY A 106 -2.87 -5.97 -10.31
N ARG A 107 -3.32 -6.90 -9.45
CA ARG A 107 -3.62 -6.59 -8.04
C ARG A 107 -2.34 -6.47 -7.22
N LEU A 108 -1.38 -7.40 -7.37
CA LEU A 108 -0.11 -7.38 -6.64
C LEU A 108 0.78 -6.22 -7.03
N SER A 109 0.81 -5.78 -8.29
CA SER A 109 1.62 -4.64 -8.75
C SER A 109 1.28 -3.32 -8.05
N ARG A 110 0.07 -3.21 -7.49
CA ARG A 110 -0.38 -2.06 -6.70
C ARG A 110 0.01 -2.15 -5.22
N LEU A 111 0.33 -3.33 -4.73
CA LEU A 111 0.48 -3.63 -3.29
C LEU A 111 1.90 -4.05 -2.90
N ALA A 112 2.63 -4.69 -3.82
CA ALA A 112 3.90 -5.35 -3.60
C ALA A 112 4.87 -5.07 -4.75
N GLU A 113 6.13 -5.43 -4.55
CA GLU A 113 7.18 -5.36 -5.57
C GLU A 113 7.48 -6.77 -6.08
N GLU A 114 7.64 -6.92 -7.40
CA GLU A 114 8.03 -8.19 -8.03
C GLU A 114 9.53 -8.41 -7.75
N ALA A 115 9.86 -9.53 -7.11
CA ALA A 115 11.21 -9.83 -6.64
C ALA A 115 12.03 -10.68 -7.65
N GLY A 116 11.43 -11.02 -8.80
CA GLY A 116 11.95 -12.00 -9.76
C GLY A 116 11.25 -13.35 -9.61
N ASP A 117 11.31 -14.18 -10.65
CA ASP A 117 10.81 -15.56 -10.67
C ASP A 117 9.35 -15.76 -10.22
N GLY A 118 8.50 -14.73 -10.45
CA GLY A 118 7.07 -14.76 -10.14
C GLY A 118 6.74 -14.56 -8.66
N TRP A 119 7.72 -14.29 -7.80
CA TRP A 119 7.50 -13.97 -6.39
C TRP A 119 7.41 -12.47 -6.16
N TRP A 120 6.70 -12.11 -5.09
CA TRP A 120 6.41 -10.73 -4.74
C TRP A 120 6.82 -10.47 -3.30
N LYS A 121 7.14 -9.20 -2.99
CA LYS A 121 7.55 -8.80 -1.65
C LYS A 121 6.83 -7.54 -1.21
N LEU A 122 6.28 -7.58 -0.01
CA LEU A 122 5.82 -6.39 0.71
C LEU A 122 7.03 -5.67 1.29
N THR A 123 7.17 -4.41 0.90
CA THR A 123 8.26 -3.53 1.34
C THR A 123 7.68 -2.30 2.03
N PRO A 124 8.43 -1.64 2.92
CA PRO A 124 8.01 -0.35 3.45
C PRO A 124 7.67 0.67 2.34
N ALA A 125 8.38 0.62 1.21
CA ALA A 125 8.16 1.53 0.09
C ALA A 125 6.84 1.25 -0.65
N SER A 126 6.58 -0.02 -1.01
CA SER A 126 5.32 -0.44 -1.64
C SER A 126 4.11 -0.15 -0.74
N ILE A 127 4.19 -0.46 0.56
CA ILE A 127 3.11 -0.17 1.51
C ILE A 127 2.89 1.33 1.69
N ARG A 128 3.94 2.16 1.74
CA ARG A 128 3.78 3.62 1.78
C ARG A 128 3.16 4.18 0.50
N ARG A 129 3.52 3.63 -0.66
CA ARG A 129 2.96 4.02 -1.97
C ARG A 129 1.46 3.76 -2.04
N ALA A 130 1.03 2.60 -1.54
CA ALA A 130 -0.38 2.22 -1.50
C ALA A 130 -1.14 2.81 -0.28
N GLY A 131 -0.40 3.22 0.76
CA GLY A 131 -0.91 3.73 2.03
C GLY A 131 -1.00 5.25 2.12
N GLY A 132 -0.75 5.77 3.34
CA GLY A 132 -0.72 7.21 3.62
C GLY A 132 -1.90 7.73 4.47
N SER A 133 -2.85 6.87 4.80
CA SER A 133 -3.87 7.16 5.83
C SER A 133 -4.41 5.86 6.42
N LYS A 134 -4.98 5.94 7.63
CA LYS A 134 -5.63 4.81 8.31
C LYS A 134 -6.58 4.03 7.40
N ASN A 135 -7.45 4.74 6.66
CA ASN A 135 -8.44 4.11 5.77
C ASN A 135 -7.79 3.39 4.58
N LYS A 136 -6.73 3.96 3.99
CA LYS A 136 -6.00 3.31 2.88
C LYS A 136 -5.32 2.03 3.34
N VAL A 137 -4.70 2.06 4.53
CA VAL A 137 -4.06 0.87 5.12
C VAL A 137 -5.07 -0.23 5.40
N LEU A 138 -6.25 0.10 5.93
CA LEU A 138 -7.30 -0.88 6.17
C LEU A 138 -7.79 -1.54 4.87
N ARG A 139 -7.99 -0.76 3.79
CA ARG A 139 -8.34 -1.30 2.47
C ARG A 139 -7.25 -2.17 1.88
N LEU A 140 -5.98 -1.80 2.08
CA LEU A 140 -4.84 -2.61 1.66
C LEU A 140 -4.83 -3.96 2.39
N LEU A 141 -5.05 -3.95 3.70
CA LEU A 141 -5.13 -5.18 4.51
C LEU A 141 -6.31 -6.06 4.10
N GLU A 142 -7.46 -5.45 3.78
CA GLU A 142 -8.62 -6.17 3.26
C GLU A 142 -8.30 -6.84 1.92
N GLU A 143 -7.67 -6.12 0.99
CA GLU A 143 -7.29 -6.68 -0.31
C GLU A 143 -6.24 -7.79 -0.20
N LEU A 144 -5.20 -7.61 0.63
CA LEU A 144 -4.26 -8.69 0.92
C LEU A 144 -4.95 -9.89 1.57
N GLY A 145 -5.94 -9.65 2.43
CA GLY A 145 -6.77 -10.70 3.04
C GLY A 145 -7.60 -11.48 2.03
N LYS A 146 -8.17 -10.82 1.01
CA LYS A 146 -8.90 -11.49 -0.09
C LYS A 146 -7.98 -12.35 -0.96
N LEU A 147 -6.79 -11.83 -1.27
CA LEU A 147 -5.80 -12.54 -2.08
C LEU A 147 -5.17 -13.73 -1.33
N HIS A 148 -4.97 -13.59 -0.02
CA HIS A 148 -4.34 -14.59 0.81
C HIS A 148 -5.20 -15.85 0.98
N ARG A 149 -4.55 -17.01 0.89
CA ARG A 149 -5.11 -18.30 1.24
C ARG A 149 -4.74 -18.67 2.67
N GLY A 150 -5.75 -18.77 3.53
CA GLY A 150 -5.59 -19.17 4.92
C GLY A 150 -5.71 -17.99 5.88
N THR A 151 -5.13 -18.14 7.07
CA THR A 151 -5.12 -17.11 8.10
C THR A 151 -3.96 -16.14 7.92
N PHE A 152 -4.27 -14.86 7.77
CA PHE A 152 -3.25 -13.83 7.54
C PHE A 152 -2.35 -13.64 8.78
N PRO A 153 -1.01 -13.56 8.63
CA PRO A 153 -0.10 -13.46 9.77
C PRO A 153 -0.29 -12.17 10.58
N GLY A 154 -0.64 -12.28 11.87
CA GLY A 154 -0.95 -11.12 12.72
C GLY A 154 0.22 -10.14 12.91
N GLN A 155 1.46 -10.63 13.03
CA GLN A 155 2.63 -9.75 13.15
C GLN A 155 2.85 -8.90 11.89
N LEU A 156 2.59 -9.48 10.72
CA LEU A 156 2.69 -8.75 9.45
C LEU A 156 1.62 -7.65 9.36
N VAL A 157 0.42 -7.87 9.91
CA VAL A 157 -0.61 -6.82 9.99
C VAL A 157 -0.10 -5.60 10.74
N GLU A 158 0.53 -5.80 11.90
CA GLU A 158 1.08 -4.70 12.68
C GLU A 158 2.22 -3.99 11.96
N GLN A 159 3.07 -4.74 11.27
CA GLN A 159 4.15 -4.19 10.46
C GLN A 159 3.62 -3.34 9.29
N ILE A 160 2.59 -3.82 8.59
CA ILE A 160 1.89 -3.07 7.53
C ILE A 160 1.25 -1.79 8.09
N LYS A 161 0.62 -1.86 9.27
CA LYS A 161 0.07 -0.66 9.94
C LYS A 161 1.15 0.37 10.23
N ALA A 162 2.29 -0.07 10.76
CA ALA A 162 3.42 0.81 11.05
C ALA A 162 3.97 1.45 9.76
N TRP A 163 4.23 0.66 8.71
CA TRP A 163 4.74 1.17 7.44
C TRP A 163 3.76 2.08 6.70
N GLY A 164 2.46 1.78 6.76
CA GLY A 164 1.43 2.48 6.01
C GLY A 164 0.95 3.80 6.63
N GLY A 165 1.49 4.18 7.80
CA GLY A 165 1.09 5.39 8.51
C GLY A 165 -0.27 5.28 9.20
N TYR A 166 -0.67 4.07 9.60
CA TYR A 166 -1.95 3.82 10.28
C TYR A 166 -2.10 4.63 11.58
N TYR A 167 -1.01 4.76 12.32
CA TYR A 167 -0.94 5.45 13.62
C TYR A 167 -0.78 6.97 13.50
N GLY A 168 -0.74 7.50 12.28
CA GLY A 168 -0.53 8.93 12.03
C GLY A 168 0.93 9.34 12.17
N ARG A 169 1.15 10.62 12.48
CA ARG A 169 2.47 11.20 12.72
C ARG A 169 2.46 11.85 14.09
N ALA A 170 3.55 11.68 14.84
CA ALA A 170 3.80 12.44 16.04
C ALA A 170 4.91 13.45 15.75
N ALA A 171 4.76 14.66 16.27
CA ALA A 171 5.82 15.64 16.37
C ALA A 171 6.17 15.80 17.85
N ALA A 172 7.45 15.97 18.13
CA ALA A 172 7.93 16.31 19.46
C ALA A 172 8.47 17.74 19.40
N GLU A 173 8.06 18.55 20.36
CA GLU A 173 8.53 19.93 20.51
C GLU A 173 8.84 20.19 21.98
N THR A 174 9.96 20.88 22.24
CA THR A 174 10.35 21.29 23.58
C THR A 174 9.74 22.64 23.88
N LEU A 175 8.88 22.72 24.90
CA LEU A 175 8.20 23.93 25.32
C LEU A 175 8.69 24.38 26.70
N THR A 176 8.78 25.69 26.92
CA THR A 176 8.99 26.24 28.26
C THR A 176 7.63 26.42 28.93
N LEU A 177 7.44 25.80 30.10
CA LEU A 177 6.26 26.00 30.93
C LEU A 177 6.59 26.97 32.06
N ILE A 178 5.76 28.00 32.23
CA ILE A 178 5.81 28.93 33.36
C ILE A 178 4.63 28.62 34.27
N GLU A 179 4.92 28.35 35.54
CA GLU A 179 3.91 28.19 36.58
C GLU A 179 3.66 29.50 37.31
N PHE A 180 2.38 29.84 37.44
CA PHE A 180 1.88 30.93 38.24
C PHE A 180 1.29 30.37 39.53
N ARG A 181 1.38 31.14 40.61
CA ARG A 181 0.87 30.72 41.93
C ARG A 181 -0.65 30.53 41.94
N ALA A 182 -1.38 31.27 41.12
CA ALA A 182 -2.83 31.25 41.07
C ALA A 182 -3.33 31.36 39.63
N ARG A 183 -4.43 30.66 39.32
CA ARG A 183 -5.08 30.70 38.00
C ARG A 183 -5.54 32.10 37.63
N ALA A 184 -6.12 32.82 38.58
CA ALA A 184 -6.58 34.20 38.38
C ALA A 184 -5.45 35.14 37.92
N THR A 185 -4.24 34.97 38.46
CA THR A 185 -3.07 35.77 38.04
C THR A 185 -2.68 35.49 36.59
N LEU A 186 -2.70 34.22 36.17
CA LEU A 186 -2.43 33.86 34.78
C LEU A 186 -3.51 34.44 33.85
N GLU A 187 -4.78 34.30 34.21
CA GLU A 187 -5.90 34.83 33.42
C GLU A 187 -5.79 36.36 33.25
N GLU A 188 -5.50 37.09 34.33
CA GLU A 188 -5.27 38.53 34.28
C GLU A 188 -4.11 38.89 33.34
N LEU A 189 -2.95 38.24 33.48
CA LEU A 189 -1.77 38.50 32.65
C LEU A 189 -1.99 38.18 31.17
N MET A 190 -2.82 37.17 30.87
CA MET A 190 -3.18 36.80 29.49
C MET A 190 -4.09 37.82 28.81
N THR A 191 -4.82 38.66 29.55
CA THR A 191 -5.62 39.74 28.96
C THR A 191 -4.78 40.94 28.54
N ARG A 192 -3.50 40.99 28.93
CA ARG A 192 -2.64 42.13 28.64
C ARG A 192 -2.10 42.08 27.20
N PRO A 193 -2.17 43.19 26.44
CA PRO A 193 -1.69 43.22 25.04
C PRO A 193 -0.19 42.90 24.88
N ASP A 194 0.62 43.20 25.90
CA ASP A 194 2.07 42.97 25.90
C ASP A 194 2.47 41.51 26.18
N LEU A 195 1.58 40.71 26.78
CA LEU A 195 1.83 39.29 27.13
C LEU A 195 0.97 38.30 26.35
N GLN A 196 -0.22 38.72 25.88
CA GLN A 196 -1.15 37.92 25.10
C GLN A 196 -0.50 37.14 23.93
N PRO A 197 0.41 37.71 23.11
CA PRO A 197 0.99 36.96 22.01
C PRO A 197 2.02 35.90 22.45
N TYR A 198 2.48 35.93 23.70
CA TYR A 198 3.56 35.07 24.20
C TYR A 198 3.10 34.00 25.19
N LEU A 199 1.96 34.19 25.86
CA LEU A 199 1.41 33.25 26.85
C LEU A 199 0.26 32.45 26.25
N THR A 200 0.48 31.15 26.02
CA THR A 200 -0.60 30.22 25.66
C THR A 200 -0.98 29.38 26.89
N PRO A 201 -2.25 29.30 27.28
CA PRO A 201 -2.64 28.56 28.48
C PRO A 201 -2.37 27.06 28.29
N PHE A 202 -1.75 26.43 29.30
CA PHE A 202 -1.57 24.98 29.31
C PHE A 202 -2.60 24.33 30.24
N PRO A 203 -3.42 23.40 29.74
CA PRO A 203 -4.45 22.75 30.54
C PRO A 203 -3.81 21.75 31.52
N ALA A 204 -3.45 22.22 32.70
CA ALA A 204 -3.11 21.39 33.85
C ALA A 204 -4.11 21.69 34.97
N GLN A 205 -4.85 20.67 35.42
CA GLN A 205 -6.03 20.79 36.30
C GLN A 205 -5.80 21.78 37.45
N ASP A 206 -4.87 21.48 38.33
CA ASP A 206 -4.64 22.27 39.55
C ASP A 206 -3.51 23.30 39.44
N ARG A 207 -2.82 23.36 38.28
CA ARG A 207 -1.62 24.20 38.11
C ARG A 207 -1.87 25.29 37.08
N ALA A 208 -1.61 26.53 37.45
CA ALA A 208 -1.71 27.65 36.54
C ALA A 208 -0.46 27.72 35.64
N LEU A 209 -0.48 26.93 34.56
CA LEU A 209 0.64 26.83 33.62
C LEU A 209 0.36 27.60 32.33
N ALA A 210 1.40 28.26 31.81
CA ALA A 210 1.41 28.82 30.45
C ALA A 210 2.62 28.29 29.68
N VAL A 211 2.40 27.98 28.40
CA VAL A 211 3.43 27.71 27.41
C VAL A 211 4.00 29.03 26.91
N VAL A 212 5.33 29.10 26.85
CA VAL A 212 6.09 30.15 26.19
C VAL A 212 7.06 29.52 25.21
N LEU A 213 7.10 30.06 23.99
CA LEU A 213 8.11 29.67 23.00
C LEU A 213 9.50 30.01 23.52
N THR A 214 10.45 29.07 23.40
CA THR A 214 11.80 29.20 23.97
C THR A 214 12.51 30.48 23.51
N GLY A 215 12.30 30.91 22.26
CA GLY A 215 12.87 32.17 21.73
C GLY A 215 12.30 33.45 22.35
N GLU A 216 11.07 33.41 22.86
CA GLU A 216 10.38 34.56 23.45
C GLU A 216 10.54 34.63 24.98
N LEU A 217 11.14 33.60 25.60
CA LEU A 217 11.33 33.53 27.05
C LEU A 217 12.06 34.74 27.65
N PRO A 218 13.17 35.26 27.07
CA PRO A 218 13.84 36.43 27.63
C PRO A 218 12.93 37.66 27.67
N ARG A 219 12.12 37.86 26.63
CA ARG A 219 11.18 38.97 26.52
C ARG A 219 10.05 38.84 27.53
N VAL A 220 9.48 37.63 27.68
CA VAL A 220 8.45 37.36 28.68
C VAL A 220 8.98 37.54 30.10
N LYS A 221 10.22 37.11 30.39
CA LYS A 221 10.89 37.35 31.67
C LYS A 221 10.98 38.85 31.99
N GLU A 222 11.38 39.66 31.01
CA GLU A 222 11.49 41.10 31.19
C GLU A 222 10.13 41.75 31.48
N ILE A 223 9.09 41.37 30.72
CA ILE A 223 7.74 41.94 30.89
C ILE A 223 7.16 41.54 32.26
N LEU A 224 7.24 40.26 32.63
CA LEU A 224 6.74 39.77 33.92
C LEU A 224 7.49 40.38 35.12
N ALA A 225 8.80 40.60 35.00
CA ALA A 225 9.58 41.27 36.04
C ALA A 225 9.10 42.71 36.30
N ARG A 226 8.67 43.46 35.26
CA ARG A 226 8.09 44.80 35.43
C ARG A 226 6.78 44.79 36.22
N PHE A 227 6.07 43.67 36.24
CA PHE A 227 4.85 43.45 37.03
C PHE A 227 5.11 42.78 38.39
N GLY A 228 6.37 42.68 38.81
CA GLY A 228 6.71 42.06 40.10
C GLY A 228 6.55 40.54 40.12
N VAL A 229 6.55 39.89 38.95
CA VAL A 229 6.49 38.43 38.80
C VAL A 229 7.85 37.91 38.33
N PRO A 230 8.84 37.75 39.23
CA PRO A 230 10.13 37.20 38.86
C PRO A 230 9.99 35.70 38.56
N ILE A 231 10.48 35.27 37.40
CA ILE A 231 10.56 33.86 37.05
C ILE A 231 11.80 33.26 37.71
N LYS A 232 11.61 32.23 38.54
CA LYS A 232 12.69 31.37 39.02
C LYS A 232 12.92 30.23 38.02
N GLU A 233 14.17 29.87 37.80
CA GLU A 233 14.51 28.70 36.97
C GLU A 233 14.40 27.43 37.81
N GLY A 234 13.68 26.43 37.29
CA GLY A 234 13.32 25.21 38.00
C GLY A 234 11.88 25.25 38.51
N LEU A 235 11.11 24.21 38.15
CA LEU A 235 9.86 23.85 38.82
C LEU A 235 10.17 23.08 40.10
#